data_AF-A0A2V5PVH4-F1
#
_entry.id   AF-A0A2V5PVH4-F1
#
_cell.length_a   1.000
_cell.length_b   1.000
_cell.length_c   1.000
_cell.angle_alpha   90.00
_cell.angle_beta   90.00
_cell.angle_gamma   90.00
#
_symmetry.space_group_name_H-M   'P 1'
#
loop_
_entity.id
_entity.type
_entity.pdbx_description
1 polymer ?
#
loop_
_entity_poly.entity_id
_entity_poly.type
_entity_poly.pdbx_seq_one_letter_code
_entity_poly.pdbx_strand_id
1 'polypeptide(L)'
;MPTTPTRELIPVLQVAIGPVILISGIGLLLLTLTNRFGRAVDRSRQLAHEMRDLPDSGRQRLARQVEILYRRAGLIRLSIIMAAGSVLLASVLIIALFLTALLKLEVGLLISLLFIACMVSLIVSLVAFIRDIHLSLVALKLELGDPTKG
;
A
#
# COMPACT_ATOMS: atom_id res chain seq x y z
N MET A 1 10.27 -41.85 14.33
CA MET A 1 9.90 -40.49 13.87
C MET A 1 10.39 -39.53 14.94
N PRO A 2 11.31 -38.60 14.66
CA PRO A 2 11.69 -37.61 15.67
C PRO A 2 10.47 -36.70 15.87
N THR A 3 9.78 -36.88 17.00
CA THR A 3 8.73 -35.98 17.43
C THR A 3 9.41 -34.68 17.84
N THR A 4 9.39 -33.68 16.97
CA THR A 4 9.86 -32.33 17.29
C THR A 4 9.16 -31.92 18.61
N PRO A 5 9.89 -31.78 19.73
CA PRO A 5 9.25 -31.50 21.00
C PRO A 5 8.52 -30.17 20.87
N THR A 6 7.26 -30.09 21.31
CA THR A 6 6.48 -28.84 21.34
C THR A 6 7.25 -27.67 22.00
N ARG A 7 8.20 -27.99 22.89
CA ARG A 7 9.13 -27.05 23.53
C ARG A 7 10.03 -26.28 22.54
N GLU A 8 10.39 -26.84 21.39
CA GLU A 8 11.20 -26.16 20.37
C GLU A 8 10.37 -25.19 19.51
N LEU A 9 9.04 -25.35 19.44
CA LEU A 9 8.15 -24.49 18.66
C LEU A 9 7.75 -23.20 19.42
N ILE A 10 7.71 -23.23 20.76
CA ILE A 10 7.28 -22.09 21.58
C ILE A 10 8.13 -20.83 21.31
N PRO A 11 9.49 -20.89 21.32
CA PRO A 11 10.32 -19.71 21.06
C PRO A 11 10.13 -19.15 19.64
N VAL A 12 9.91 -20.04 18.67
CA VAL A 12 9.73 -19.67 17.25
C VAL A 12 8.40 -18.95 17.07
N LEU A 13 7.34 -19.45 17.70
CA LEU A 13 6.05 -18.79 17.75
C LEU A 13 6.18 -17.39 18.36
N GLN A 14 6.93 -17.24 19.46
CA GLN A 14 7.16 -15.93 20.09
C GLN A 14 7.89 -14.95 19.16
N VAL A 15 8.92 -15.40 18.44
CA VAL A 15 9.66 -14.55 17.48
C VAL A 15 8.78 -14.19 16.27
N ALA A 16 7.89 -15.09 15.84
CA ALA A 16 6.98 -14.85 14.74
C ALA A 16 5.85 -13.83 15.06
N ILE A 17 5.57 -13.54 16.33
CA ILE A 17 4.53 -12.57 16.74
C ILE A 17 4.80 -11.18 16.15
N GLY A 18 6.07 -10.73 16.15
CA GLY A 18 6.43 -9.39 15.65
C GLY A 18 6.01 -9.16 14.18
N PRO A 19 6.48 -9.99 13.24
CA PRO A 19 6.06 -9.93 11.83
C PRO A 19 4.54 -10.12 11.62
N VAL A 20 3.87 -10.97 12.41
CA VAL A 20 2.41 -11.17 12.30
C VAL A 20 1.64 -9.90 12.68
N ILE A 21 2.04 -9.22 13.77
CA ILE A 21 1.45 -7.95 14.17
C ILE A 21 1.65 -6.89 13.08
N LEU A 22 2.85 -6.85 12.48
CA LEU A 22 3.15 -5.95 11.37
C LEU A 22 2.22 -6.21 10.17
N ILE A 23 2.02 -7.47 9.77
CA ILE A 23 1.11 -7.84 8.67
C ILE A 23 -0.31 -7.34 8.95
N SER A 24 -0.79 -7.49 10.19
CA SER A 24 -2.11 -6.98 10.58
C SER A 24 -2.20 -5.45 10.41
N GLY A 25 -1.19 -4.72 10.90
CA GLY A 25 -1.10 -3.27 10.73
C GLY A 25 -1.06 -2.84 9.26
N ILE A 26 -0.29 -3.53 8.42
CA ILE A 26 -0.24 -3.27 6.98
C ILE A 26 -1.56 -3.63 6.30
N GLY A 27 -2.27 -4.66 6.77
CA GLY A 27 -3.61 -5.02 6.30
C GLY A 27 -4.61 -3.87 6.44
N LEU A 28 -4.61 -3.19 7.60
CA LEU A 28 -5.43 -1.99 7.81
C LEU A 28 -5.02 -0.82 6.89
N LEU A 29 -3.72 -0.63 6.68
CA LEU A 29 -3.21 0.37 5.73
C LEU A 29 -3.66 0.06 4.30
N LEU A 30 -3.56 -1.20 3.87
CA LEU A 30 -4.01 -1.65 2.55
C LEU A 30 -5.50 -1.46 2.36
N LEU A 31 -6.32 -1.76 3.37
CA LEU A 31 -7.76 -1.51 3.33
C LEU A 31 -8.04 -0.02 3.14
N THR A 32 -7.33 0.85 3.87
CA THR A 32 -7.47 2.31 3.76
C THR A 32 -7.07 2.81 2.38
N LEU A 33 -5.92 2.34 1.86
CA LEU A 33 -5.40 2.68 0.53
C LEU A 33 -6.35 2.22 -0.58
N THR A 34 -6.87 0.99 -0.48
CA THR A 34 -7.78 0.40 -1.47
C THR A 34 -9.11 1.14 -1.49
N ASN A 35 -9.67 1.49 -0.32
CA ASN A 35 -10.87 2.30 -0.23
C ASN A 35 -10.69 3.69 -0.85
N ARG A 36 -9.53 4.32 -0.61
CA ARG A 36 -9.19 5.62 -1.19
C ARG A 36 -8.99 5.53 -2.70
N PHE A 37 -8.35 4.47 -3.18
CA PHE A 37 -8.18 4.19 -4.62
C PHE A 37 -9.53 4.02 -5.31
N GLY A 38 -10.42 3.19 -4.74
CA GLY A 38 -11.77 2.96 -5.26
C GLY A 38 -12.52 4.27 -5.43
N ARG A 39 -12.57 5.11 -4.38
CA ARG A 39 -13.21 6.44 -4.47
C ARG A 39 -12.60 7.35 -5.54
N ALA A 40 -11.28 7.33 -5.72
CA ALA A 40 -10.62 8.12 -6.76
C ALA A 40 -10.97 7.62 -8.17
N VAL A 41 -11.02 6.30 -8.37
CA VAL A 41 -11.42 5.66 -9.63
C VAL A 41 -12.89 5.91 -9.93
N ASP A 42 -13.78 5.75 -8.95
CA ASP A 42 -15.22 5.97 -9.12
C ASP A 42 -15.51 7.43 -9.50
N ARG A 43 -14.87 8.39 -8.82
CA ARG A 43 -14.96 9.81 -9.18
C ARG A 43 -14.44 10.06 -10.59
N SER A 44 -13.36 9.41 -11.01
CA SER A 44 -12.83 9.56 -12.38
C SER A 44 -13.78 9.02 -13.44
N ARG A 45 -14.49 7.93 -13.13
CA ARG A 45 -15.51 7.35 -14.01
C ARG A 45 -16.72 8.25 -14.12
N GLN A 46 -17.19 8.84 -13.02
CA GLN A 46 -18.29 9.80 -13.02
C GLN A 46 -17.95 11.04 -13.87
N LEU A 47 -16.79 11.67 -13.64
CA LEU A 47 -16.34 12.80 -14.44
C LEU A 47 -16.20 12.43 -15.93
N ALA A 48 -15.65 11.27 -16.25
CA ALA A 48 -15.53 10.81 -17.64
C ALA A 48 -16.90 10.58 -18.32
N HIS A 49 -17.93 10.22 -17.54
CA HIS A 49 -19.29 10.08 -18.03
C HIS A 49 -19.93 11.45 -18.29
N GLU A 50 -19.77 12.40 -17.37
CA GLU A 50 -20.22 13.79 -17.54
C GLU A 50 -19.56 14.45 -18.77
N MET A 51 -18.28 14.15 -19.05
CA MET A 51 -17.58 14.65 -20.24
C MET A 51 -18.23 14.26 -21.57
N ARG A 52 -18.95 13.13 -21.64
CA ARG A 52 -19.61 12.70 -22.88
C ARG A 52 -20.82 13.57 -23.23
N ASP A 53 -21.44 14.19 -22.23
CA ASP A 53 -22.69 14.94 -22.40
C ASP A 53 -22.47 16.46 -22.60
N LEU A 54 -21.21 16.94 -22.58
CA LEU A 54 -20.85 18.36 -22.69
C LEU A 54 -20.29 18.76 -24.09
N PRO A 55 -20.60 19.98 -24.58
CA PRO A 55 -20.04 20.53 -25.82
C PRO A 55 -18.53 20.87 -25.72
N ASP A 56 -17.86 20.93 -26.87
CA ASP A 56 -16.38 20.91 -27.02
C ASP A 56 -15.60 21.97 -26.22
N SER A 57 -16.20 23.12 -25.91
CA SER A 57 -15.54 24.19 -25.14
C SER A 57 -15.32 23.85 -23.66
N GLY A 58 -16.16 23.00 -23.06
CA GLY A 58 -15.99 22.48 -21.69
C GLY A 58 -15.06 21.26 -21.59
N ARG A 59 -14.91 20.54 -22.71
CA ARG A 59 -14.20 19.25 -22.80
C ARG A 59 -12.71 19.37 -22.49
N GLN A 60 -12.07 20.49 -22.85
CA GLN A 60 -10.64 20.73 -22.59
C GLN A 60 -10.29 21.02 -21.12
N ARG A 61 -11.21 21.64 -20.36
CA ARG A 61 -11.03 21.86 -18.91
C ARG A 61 -11.24 20.57 -18.12
N LEU A 62 -12.28 19.80 -18.47
CA LEU A 62 -12.55 18.51 -17.82
C LEU A 62 -11.46 17.47 -18.14
N ALA A 63 -10.91 17.46 -19.36
CA ALA A 63 -9.80 16.57 -19.72
C ALA A 63 -8.58 16.75 -18.79
N ARG A 64 -8.26 18.01 -18.44
CA ARG A 64 -7.19 18.34 -17.49
C ARG A 64 -7.47 17.84 -16.07
N GLN A 65 -8.73 17.91 -15.62
CA GLN A 65 -9.15 17.35 -14.32
C GLN A 65 -9.05 15.82 -14.31
N VAL A 66 -9.47 15.14 -15.39
CA VAL A 66 -9.36 13.68 -15.51
C VAL A 66 -7.89 13.24 -15.52
N GLU A 67 -7.01 13.97 -16.19
CA GLU A 67 -5.56 13.69 -16.21
C GLU A 67 -4.92 13.80 -14.81
N ILE A 68 -5.27 14.83 -14.04
CA ILE A 68 -4.83 14.99 -12.64
C ILE A 68 -5.31 13.80 -11.78
N LEU A 69 -6.55 13.35 -11.99
CA LEU A 69 -7.15 12.26 -11.25
C LEU A 69 -6.52 10.89 -11.61
N TYR A 70 -6.18 10.67 -12.87
CA TYR A 70 -5.42 9.50 -13.33
C TYR A 70 -4.02 9.46 -12.75
N ARG A 71 -3.33 10.61 -12.69
CA ARG A 71 -1.99 10.71 -12.11
C ARG A 71 -1.99 10.40 -10.61
N ARG A 72 -3.05 10.79 -9.89
CA ARG A 72 -3.30 10.38 -8.49
C ARG A 72 -3.56 8.89 -8.34
N ALA A 73 -4.42 8.33 -9.18
CA ALA A 73 -4.70 6.89 -9.16
C ALA A 73 -3.41 6.07 -9.33
N GLY A 74 -2.45 6.54 -10.15
CA GLY A 74 -1.12 5.95 -10.28
C GLY A 74 -0.31 5.93 -8.98
N LEU A 75 -0.27 7.04 -8.23
CA LEU A 75 0.46 7.13 -6.94
C LEU A 75 -0.15 6.22 -5.87
N ILE A 76 -1.48 6.15 -5.79
CA ILE A 76 -2.17 5.24 -4.87
C ILE A 76 -1.89 3.79 -5.25
N ARG A 77 -1.95 3.45 -6.55
CA ARG A 77 -1.65 2.10 -7.04
C ARG A 77 -0.21 1.68 -6.68
N LEU A 78 0.77 2.57 -6.84
CA LEU A 78 2.15 2.30 -6.44
C LEU A 78 2.27 2.04 -4.93
N SER A 79 1.58 2.83 -4.11
CA SER A 79 1.55 2.66 -2.66
C SER A 79 0.97 1.29 -2.28
N ILE A 80 -0.13 0.88 -2.91
CA ILE A 80 -0.76 -0.44 -2.67
C ILE A 80 0.20 -1.58 -3.03
N ILE A 81 0.89 -1.49 -4.19
CA ILE A 81 1.83 -2.53 -4.63
C ILE A 81 3.00 -2.65 -3.64
N MET A 82 3.54 -1.53 -3.16
CA MET A 82 4.65 -1.53 -2.20
C MET A 82 4.24 -2.05 -0.81
N ALA A 83 3.03 -1.70 -0.34
CA ALA A 83 2.47 -2.26 0.89
C ALA A 83 2.22 -3.78 0.77
N ALA A 84 1.63 -4.22 -0.33
CA ALA A 84 1.41 -5.64 -0.60
C ALA A 84 2.73 -6.42 -0.69
N GLY A 85 3.76 -5.83 -1.31
CA GLY A 85 5.11 -6.40 -1.34
C GLY A 85 5.72 -6.55 0.06
N SER A 86 5.54 -5.56 0.94
CA SER A 86 5.98 -5.65 2.34
C SER A 86 5.29 -6.79 3.09
N VAL A 87 3.97 -6.95 2.92
CA VAL A 87 3.22 -8.09 3.50
C VAL A 87 3.75 -9.42 2.99
N LEU A 88 3.99 -9.54 1.69
CA LEU A 88 4.52 -10.76 1.09
C LEU A 88 5.90 -11.11 1.65
N LEU A 89 6.79 -10.12 1.80
CA LEU A 89 8.10 -10.31 2.44
C LEU A 89 7.97 -10.72 3.91
N ALA A 90 7.03 -10.15 4.65
CA ALA A 90 6.76 -10.54 6.04
C ALA A 90 6.22 -11.97 6.13
N SER A 91 5.37 -12.40 5.20
CA SER A 91 4.89 -13.79 5.12
C SER A 91 6.03 -14.77 4.82
N VAL A 92 6.91 -14.44 3.88
CA VAL A 92 8.12 -15.24 3.58
C VAL A 92 9.06 -15.31 4.79
N LEU A 93 9.22 -14.21 5.52
CA LEU A 93 10.00 -14.16 6.75
C LEU A 93 9.46 -15.12 7.82
N ILE A 94 8.14 -15.16 8.02
CA ILE A 94 7.51 -16.09 8.97
C ILE A 94 7.79 -17.54 8.56
N ILE A 95 7.63 -17.87 7.27
CA ILE A 95 7.95 -19.20 6.73
C ILE A 95 9.43 -19.54 6.98
N ALA A 96 10.35 -18.59 6.75
CA ALA A 96 11.78 -18.78 6.99
C ALA A 96 12.10 -19.04 8.47
N LEU A 97 11.46 -18.34 9.41
CA LEU A 97 11.62 -18.58 10.85
C LEU A 97 11.21 -20.01 11.25
N PHE A 98 10.10 -20.51 10.72
CA PHE A 98 9.65 -21.87 10.95
C PHE A 98 10.57 -22.93 10.31
N LEU A 99 11.04 -22.69 9.07
CA LEU A 99 12.00 -23.57 8.39
C LEU A 99 13.33 -23.67 9.15
N THR A 100 13.82 -22.55 9.66
CA THR A 100 15.03 -22.47 10.50
C THR A 100 14.90 -23.37 11.73
N ALA A 101 13.76 -23.31 12.40
CA ALA A 101 13.49 -24.14 13.57
C ALA A 101 13.35 -25.63 13.24
N LEU A 102 12.65 -25.96 12.15
CA LEU A 102 12.37 -27.35 11.78
C LEU A 102 13.61 -28.07 11.23
N LEU A 103 14.42 -27.37 10.43
CA LEU A 103 15.59 -27.92 9.75
C LEU A 103 16.91 -27.61 10.47
N LYS A 104 16.87 -26.89 11.61
CA LYS A 104 18.05 -26.39 12.35
C LYS A 104 19.06 -25.65 11.46
N LEU A 105 18.55 -24.90 10.47
CA LEU A 105 19.37 -24.13 9.53
C LEU A 105 19.80 -22.81 10.15
N GLU A 106 21.07 -22.45 10.06
CA GLU A 106 21.58 -21.14 10.48
C GLU A 106 21.44 -20.09 9.37
N VAL A 107 20.20 -19.70 9.04
CA VAL A 107 19.90 -18.71 7.98
C VAL A 107 19.64 -17.30 8.52
N GLY A 108 20.32 -16.92 9.61
CA GLY A 108 20.15 -15.62 10.28
C GLY A 108 20.30 -14.42 9.34
N LEU A 109 21.29 -14.46 8.43
CA LEU A 109 21.53 -13.37 7.46
C LEU A 109 20.35 -13.19 6.49
N LEU A 110 19.77 -14.30 5.99
CA LEU A 110 18.61 -14.27 5.10
C LEU A 110 17.38 -13.68 5.79
N ILE A 111 17.13 -14.08 7.04
CA ILE A 111 16.04 -13.57 7.87
C ILE A 111 16.18 -12.05 8.08
N SER A 112 17.39 -11.60 8.45
CA SER A 112 17.68 -10.16 8.62
C SER A 112 17.47 -9.39 7.32
N LEU A 113 17.93 -9.91 6.18
CA LEU A 113 17.81 -9.24 4.88
C LEU A 113 16.34 -9.16 4.42
N LEU A 114 15.56 -10.23 4.60
CA LEU A 114 14.12 -10.23 4.35
C LEU A 114 13.37 -9.22 5.21
N PHE A 115 13.72 -9.12 6.50
CA PHE A 115 13.10 -8.17 7.40
C PHE A 115 13.43 -6.71 7.03
N ILE A 116 14.70 -6.42 6.71
CA ILE A 116 15.12 -5.09 6.26
C ILE A 116 14.40 -4.73 4.95
N ALA A 117 14.35 -5.65 3.98
CA ALA A 117 13.65 -5.43 2.71
C ALA A 117 12.14 -5.17 2.94
N CYS A 118 11.51 -5.94 3.84
CA CYS A 118 10.12 -5.74 4.25
C CYS A 118 9.89 -4.32 4.82
N MET A 119 10.77 -3.87 5.71
CA MET A 119 10.71 -2.53 6.32
C MET A 119 10.94 -1.42 5.30
N VAL A 120 11.91 -1.56 4.40
CA VAL A 120 12.16 -0.59 3.33
C VAL A 120 10.95 -0.48 2.41
N SER A 121 10.36 -1.61 2.01
CA SER A 121 9.13 -1.63 1.19
C SER A 121 7.96 -0.93 1.90
N LEU A 122 7.82 -1.14 3.22
CA LEU A 122 6.80 -0.46 4.02
C LEU A 122 7.02 1.06 4.08
N ILE A 123 8.26 1.49 4.30
CA ILE A 123 8.63 2.91 4.34
C ILE A 123 8.32 3.56 2.98
N VAL A 124 8.70 2.93 1.87
CA VAL A 124 8.42 3.44 0.52
C VAL A 124 6.91 3.57 0.28
N SER A 125 6.13 2.56 0.69
CA SER A 125 4.66 2.62 0.63
C SER A 125 4.10 3.80 1.43
N LEU A 126 4.58 4.01 2.66
CA LEU A 126 4.08 5.06 3.54
C LEU A 126 4.45 6.45 3.01
N VAL A 127 5.65 6.63 2.49
CA VAL A 127 6.08 7.88 1.84
C VAL A 127 5.23 8.17 0.61
N ALA A 128 4.97 7.16 -0.23
CA ALA A 128 4.09 7.31 -1.39
C ALA A 128 2.66 7.69 -0.99
N PHE A 129 2.14 7.10 0.09
CA PHE A 129 0.83 7.46 0.65
C PHE A 129 0.78 8.90 1.18
N ILE A 130 1.80 9.34 1.91
CA ILE A 130 1.91 10.73 2.41
C ILE A 130 1.95 11.71 1.23
N ARG A 131 2.74 11.40 0.18
CA ARG A 131 2.80 12.21 -1.05
C ARG A 131 1.42 12.33 -1.71
N ASP A 132 0.66 11.24 -1.76
CA ASP A 132 -0.70 11.25 -2.30
C ASP A 132 -1.67 12.08 -1.44
N ILE A 133 -1.53 12.05 -0.10
CA ILE A 133 -2.29 12.94 0.81
C ILE A 133 -1.98 14.42 0.55
N HIS A 134 -0.70 14.78 0.44
CA HIS A 134 -0.31 16.17 0.18
C HIS A 134 -0.84 16.65 -1.17
N LEU A 135 -0.70 15.84 -2.22
CA LEU A 135 -1.27 16.16 -3.54
C LEU A 135 -2.80 16.29 -3.46
N SER A 136 -3.42 15.47 -2.60
CA SER A 136 -4.85 15.51 -2.29
C SER A 136 -5.33 16.84 -1.75
N LEU A 137 -4.64 17.34 -0.73
CA LEU A 137 -4.93 18.62 -0.09
C LEU A 137 -4.63 19.81 -1.00
N VAL A 138 -3.54 19.77 -1.77
CA VAL A 138 -3.19 20.86 -2.68
C VAL A 138 -4.24 21.06 -3.77
N ALA A 139 -4.73 19.99 -4.42
CA ALA A 139 -5.77 20.19 -5.44
C ALA A 139 -7.11 20.60 -4.83
N LEU A 140 -7.45 20.12 -3.62
CA LEU A 140 -8.64 20.58 -2.92
C LEU A 140 -8.57 22.08 -2.60
N LYS A 141 -7.39 22.58 -2.20
CA LYS A 141 -7.15 24.02 -1.98
C LYS A 141 -7.23 24.83 -3.28
N LEU A 142 -6.86 24.26 -4.43
CA LEU A 142 -7.06 24.89 -5.73
C LEU A 142 -8.53 24.92 -6.15
N GLU A 143 -9.32 23.87 -5.85
CA GLU A 143 -10.76 23.83 -6.09
C GLU A 143 -11.54 24.81 -5.20
N LEU A 144 -11.18 24.93 -3.92
CA LEU A 144 -11.81 25.87 -2.97
C LEU A 144 -11.29 27.30 -3.08
N GLY A 145 -10.06 27.46 -3.58
CA GLY A 145 -9.35 28.74 -3.70
C GLY A 145 -9.62 29.51 -4.99
N ASP A 146 -10.58 29.07 -5.81
CA ASP A 146 -11.09 29.85 -6.94
C ASP A 146 -12.49 30.44 -6.63
N PRO A 147 -12.59 31.48 -5.76
CA PRO A 147 -13.81 32.29 -5.64
C PRO A 147 -13.94 33.30 -6.80
N THR A 148 -13.19 33.14 -7.90
CA THR A 148 -13.14 34.12 -8.99
C THR A 148 -13.15 33.45 -10.36
N LYS A 149 -14.30 32.91 -10.76
CA LYS A 149 -14.76 33.01 -12.15
C LYS A 149 -16.25 32.71 -12.29
N GLY A 150 -17.03 33.79 -12.21
CA GLY A 150 -18.31 33.95 -12.92
C GLY A 150 -19.54 33.65 -12.09
#